data_AF-A0A956TDP2-F1
#
_entry.id   AF-A0A956TDP2-F1
#
_cell.length_a   1.000
_cell.length_b   1.000
_cell.length_c   1.000
_cell.angle_alpha   90.00
_cell.angle_beta   90.00
_cell.angle_gamma   90.00
#
_symmetry.space_group_name_H-M   'P 1'
#
loop_
_entity.id
_entity.type
_entity.pdbx_description
1 polymer ?
#
loop_
_entity_poly.entity_id
_entity_poly.type
_entity_poly.pdbx_seq_one_letter_code
_entity_poly.pdbx_strand_id
1 'polypeptide(L)'
;MRETPIRATLIAGVLAAGLCLLPGCNPQGQSAQSTPTPVSSPVRVSVADQPNSVGLTPLPGKSAPEITEKKVVKMTTDAGDLTIEVYPQAAPNAAKRFIELVEAGFYDNTPIFRVVRSPQPFVAQFGINWREKFPEWQDKNFDDDPSFFKLDRGTLAFAKAGPNTNSTQVFIN
;
A
#
# COMPACT_ATOMS: atom_id res chain seq x y z
N MET A 1 -19.68 10.39 -18.88
CA MET A 1 -18.69 9.65 -18.07
C MET A 1 -17.34 10.26 -18.37
N ARG A 2 -16.62 10.76 -17.35
CA ARG A 2 -15.25 11.23 -17.50
C ARG A 2 -14.36 10.06 -17.10
N GLU A 3 -13.74 9.42 -18.09
CA GLU A 3 -12.73 8.38 -17.89
C GLU A 3 -11.43 9.08 -17.48
N THR A 4 -10.91 8.84 -16.27
CA THR A 4 -9.66 9.45 -15.80
C THR A 4 -8.63 8.42 -15.32
N PRO A 5 -7.33 8.70 -15.52
CA PRO A 5 -6.30 7.68 -15.39
C PRO A 5 -5.66 7.52 -13.99
N ILE A 6 -5.38 6.28 -13.56
CA ILE A 6 -4.48 5.96 -12.43
C ILE A 6 -3.00 6.12 -12.87
N ARG A 7 -2.07 6.52 -12.01
CA ARG A 7 -0.62 6.43 -12.28
C ARG A 7 0.09 5.70 -11.16
N ALA A 8 0.92 4.71 -11.46
CA ALA A 8 1.66 3.94 -10.46
C ALA A 8 3.16 4.32 -10.47
N THR A 9 3.76 4.52 -9.29
CA THR A 9 5.20 4.77 -9.16
C THR A 9 5.75 4.03 -7.95
N LEU A 10 6.82 3.25 -8.17
CA LEU A 10 7.55 2.58 -7.09
C LEU A 10 8.42 3.62 -6.37
N ILE A 11 8.23 3.77 -5.05
CA ILE A 11 9.06 4.68 -4.27
C ILE A 11 10.20 3.86 -3.66
N ALA A 12 11.41 4.06 -4.19
CA ALA A 12 12.62 3.70 -3.49
C ALA A 12 12.84 4.70 -2.35
N GLY A 13 12.88 4.23 -1.10
CA GLY A 13 13.10 5.09 0.05
C GLY A 13 14.50 5.70 0.03
N VAL A 14 14.62 7.01 -0.17
CA VAL A 14 15.87 7.76 -0.03
C VAL A 14 15.72 8.76 1.12
N LEU A 15 16.46 8.51 2.20
CA LEU A 15 16.75 9.47 3.26
C LEU A 15 17.81 10.45 2.75
N ALA A 16 17.51 11.75 2.71
CA ALA A 16 18.55 12.78 2.66
C ALA A 16 18.08 14.06 3.35
N ALA A 17 18.91 14.49 4.30
CA ALA A 17 18.64 15.49 5.33
C ALA A 17 18.54 16.92 4.77
N GLY A 18 17.58 17.67 5.31
CA GLY A 18 17.39 19.10 5.05
C GLY A 18 18.50 19.96 5.67
N LEU A 19 19.00 20.89 4.87
CA LEU A 19 19.95 21.93 5.25
C LEU A 19 19.16 23.13 5.80
N CYS A 20 19.24 23.35 7.12
CA CYS A 20 18.69 24.52 7.80
C CYS A 20 19.70 25.68 7.76
N LEU A 21 19.29 26.85 7.26
CA LEU A 21 20.01 28.12 7.39
C LEU A 21 19.18 29.07 8.29
N LEU A 22 19.78 29.50 9.41
CA LEU A 22 19.43 30.67 10.23
C LEU A 22 20.36 31.85 9.83
N PRO A 23 20.25 33.11 10.34
CA PRO A 23 19.37 33.65 11.39
C PRO A 23 18.74 35.04 11.09
N GLY A 24 17.76 35.45 11.90
CA GLY A 24 17.29 36.84 11.95
C GLY A 24 16.58 37.15 13.27
N CYS A 25 17.32 37.71 14.24
CA CYS A 25 16.80 38.22 15.51
C CYS A 25 16.27 39.65 15.35
N ASN A 26 15.13 39.97 15.94
CA ASN A 26 14.76 41.34 16.29
C ASN A 26 13.97 41.33 17.63
N PRO A 27 14.41 42.04 18.68
CA PRO A 27 13.69 42.11 19.96
C PRO A 27 12.96 43.45 20.11
N GLN A 28 11.73 43.41 20.63
CA GLN A 28 11.22 44.28 21.71
C GLN A 28 9.70 44.21 21.76
N GLY A 29 9.15 43.92 22.96
CA GLY A 29 7.82 44.38 23.31
C GLY A 29 6.95 43.42 24.12
N GLN A 30 7.03 43.58 25.44
CA GLN A 30 5.93 43.48 26.40
C GLN A 30 5.65 42.13 27.10
N SER A 31 5.93 42.20 28.39
CA SER A 31 5.68 41.33 29.52
C SER A 31 4.19 41.19 29.87
N ALA A 32 3.75 39.96 30.12
CA ALA A 32 2.76 39.63 31.15
C ALA A 32 3.10 38.26 31.75
N GLN A 33 3.25 38.26 33.07
CA GLN A 33 3.83 37.21 33.90
C GLN A 33 2.70 36.39 34.52
N SER A 34 2.73 35.07 34.33
CA SER A 34 1.93 34.10 35.09
C SER A 34 2.87 33.03 35.62
N THR A 35 2.92 32.90 36.94
CA THR A 35 3.80 32.00 37.72
C THR A 35 3.53 30.50 37.49
N PRO A 36 4.49 29.63 37.84
CA PRO A 36 4.59 28.25 37.40
C PRO A 36 4.00 27.24 38.41
N THR A 37 3.57 26.08 37.90
CA THR A 37 3.55 24.82 38.66
C THR A 37 4.50 23.81 38.01
N PRO A 38 5.31 23.10 38.79
CA PRO A 38 6.24 22.10 38.28
C PRO A 38 5.55 20.73 38.25
N VAL A 39 5.60 20.04 37.11
CA VAL A 39 5.39 18.58 37.11
C VAL A 39 6.57 17.94 36.39
N SER A 40 7.49 17.49 37.24
CA SER A 40 8.55 16.55 36.94
C SER A 40 7.96 15.20 36.54
N SER A 41 8.36 14.68 35.38
CA SER A 41 8.87 13.31 35.22
C SER A 41 9.35 13.10 33.78
N PRO A 42 10.59 12.65 33.54
CA PRO A 42 10.97 12.15 32.22
C PRO A 42 10.24 10.84 31.97
N VAL A 43 9.43 10.79 30.91
CA VAL A 43 8.92 9.54 30.36
C VAL A 43 10.13 8.71 29.93
N ARG A 44 10.47 7.69 30.73
CA ARG A 44 11.40 6.66 30.31
C ARG A 44 10.71 5.85 29.22
N VAL A 45 11.15 6.02 27.99
CA VAL A 45 10.83 5.09 26.90
C VAL A 45 11.59 3.80 27.21
N SER A 46 10.90 2.84 27.80
CA SER A 46 11.37 1.45 27.82
C SER A 46 11.38 0.96 26.38
N VAL A 47 12.57 0.76 25.82
CA VAL A 47 12.77 0.02 24.58
C VAL A 47 12.48 -1.44 24.91
N ALA A 48 11.22 -1.84 24.74
CA ALA A 48 10.91 -3.25 24.61
C ALA A 48 11.35 -3.67 23.20
N ASP A 49 12.31 -4.59 23.14
CA ASP A 49 12.55 -5.45 21.99
C ASP A 49 11.20 -5.97 21.49
N GLN A 50 10.73 -5.43 20.36
CA GLN A 50 9.70 -6.05 19.57
C GLN A 50 10.35 -6.34 18.22
N PRO A 51 10.43 -7.61 17.80
CA PRO A 51 10.84 -7.91 16.44
C PRO A 51 9.82 -7.24 15.53
N ASN A 52 10.30 -6.58 14.47
CA ASN A 52 9.50 -5.93 13.44
C ASN A 52 8.51 -6.95 12.82
N SER A 53 7.35 -7.14 13.44
CA SER A 53 6.27 -7.92 12.85
C SER A 53 5.41 -6.96 12.06
N VAL A 54 5.54 -7.04 10.74
CA VAL A 54 4.50 -6.65 9.81
C VAL A 54 3.15 -7.14 10.38
N GLY A 55 2.17 -6.25 10.55
CA GLY A 55 0.91 -6.51 11.27
C GLY A 55 -0.08 -7.47 10.59
N LEU A 56 0.41 -8.55 9.98
CA LEU A 56 -0.38 -9.59 9.35
C LEU A 56 -0.53 -10.79 10.30
N THR A 57 -1.78 -11.10 10.67
CA THR A 57 -2.09 -12.26 11.51
C THR A 57 -2.50 -13.44 10.62
N PRO A 58 -1.80 -14.59 10.68
CA PRO A 58 -2.19 -15.78 9.94
C PRO A 58 -3.58 -16.29 10.32
N LEU A 59 -4.24 -16.96 9.37
CA LEU A 59 -5.50 -17.66 9.60
C LEU A 59 -5.32 -18.78 10.64
N PRO A 60 -6.37 -19.11 11.41
CA PRO A 60 -6.33 -20.22 12.36
C PRO A 60 -5.90 -21.53 11.69
N GLY A 61 -4.91 -22.21 12.28
CA GLY A 61 -4.40 -23.48 11.76
C GLY A 61 -3.48 -23.36 10.53
N LYS A 62 -3.10 -22.15 10.11
CA LYS A 62 -2.11 -21.92 9.06
C LYS A 62 -0.77 -21.51 9.66
N SER A 63 0.29 -22.20 9.23
CA SER A 63 1.67 -21.76 9.45
C SER A 63 2.08 -20.89 8.26
N ALA A 64 2.13 -19.57 8.48
CA ALA A 64 2.56 -18.62 7.47
C ALA A 64 4.09 -18.49 7.47
N PRO A 65 4.71 -18.19 6.31
CA PRO A 65 6.13 -17.86 6.28
C PRO A 65 6.39 -16.56 7.05
N GLU A 66 7.60 -16.46 7.60
CA GLU A 66 8.07 -15.21 8.22
C GLU A 66 8.16 -14.10 7.18
N ILE A 67 7.67 -12.92 7.53
CA ILE A 67 7.67 -11.74 6.65
C ILE A 67 8.87 -10.87 6.99
N THR A 68 9.89 -10.97 6.17
CA THR A 68 11.17 -10.24 6.23
C THR A 68 11.28 -9.14 5.17
N GLU A 69 10.53 -9.26 4.06
CA GLU A 69 10.54 -8.31 2.96
C GLU A 69 9.19 -7.61 2.78
N LYS A 70 9.25 -6.29 2.55
CA LYS A 70 8.12 -5.44 2.20
C LYS A 70 8.50 -4.51 1.05
N LYS A 71 7.66 -4.45 0.02
CA LYS A 71 7.76 -3.47 -1.07
C LYS A 71 6.60 -2.50 -0.99
N VAL A 72 6.84 -1.22 -1.28
CA VAL A 72 5.83 -0.16 -1.19
C VAL A 72 5.58 0.43 -2.58
N VAL A 73 4.34 0.37 -3.02
CA VAL A 73 3.88 0.94 -4.30
C VAL A 73 2.97 2.12 -3.98
N LYS A 74 3.24 3.28 -4.58
CA LYS A 74 2.33 4.42 -4.53
C LYS A 74 1.52 4.48 -5.82
N MET A 75 0.19 4.48 -5.68
CA MET A 75 -0.75 4.69 -6.77
C MET A 75 -1.41 6.04 -6.61
N THR A 76 -1.21 6.95 -7.56
CA THR A 76 -1.89 8.24 -7.59
C THR A 76 -3.17 8.10 -8.39
N THR A 77 -4.28 8.47 -7.76
CA THR A 77 -5.63 8.44 -8.36
C THR A 77 -6.24 9.84 -8.33
N ASP A 78 -7.35 10.03 -9.04
CA ASP A 78 -8.15 11.26 -8.98
C ASP A 78 -8.84 11.46 -7.61
N ALA A 79 -9.03 10.39 -6.85
CA ALA A 79 -9.54 10.41 -5.49
C ALA A 79 -8.44 10.57 -4.42
N GLY A 80 -7.18 10.70 -4.81
CA GLY A 80 -6.02 10.85 -3.93
C GLY A 80 -4.97 9.75 -4.08
N ASP A 81 -3.93 9.84 -3.25
CA ASP A 81 -2.82 8.88 -3.25
C ASP A 81 -3.19 7.65 -2.40
N LEU A 82 -2.93 6.45 -2.95
CA LEU A 82 -3.03 5.16 -2.29
C LEU A 82 -1.62 4.58 -2.12
N THR A 83 -1.28 4.15 -0.90
CA THR A 83 -0.04 3.43 -0.63
C THR A 83 -0.36 1.95 -0.41
N ILE A 84 0.27 1.09 -1.19
CA ILE A 84 0.09 -0.36 -1.14
C ILE A 84 1.37 -1.00 -0.65
N GLU A 85 1.26 -1.78 0.41
CA GLU A 85 2.34 -2.62 0.91
C GLU A 85 2.19 -4.02 0.33
N VAL A 86 3.26 -4.51 -0.30
CA VAL A 86 3.33 -5.81 -0.96
C VAL A 86 4.31 -6.68 -0.20
N TYR A 87 3.89 -7.90 0.11
CA TYR A 87 4.64 -8.86 0.93
C TYR A 87 4.99 -10.11 0.11
N PRO A 88 6.16 -10.16 -0.55
CA PRO A 88 6.51 -11.26 -1.45
C PRO A 88 6.49 -12.64 -0.78
N GLN A 89 6.82 -12.71 0.51
CA GLN A 89 6.80 -13.98 1.24
C GLN A 89 5.39 -14.46 1.56
N ALA A 90 4.42 -13.55 1.69
CA ALA A 90 3.03 -13.91 1.98
C ALA A 90 2.30 -14.49 0.76
N ALA A 91 2.60 -13.98 -0.44
CA ALA A 91 1.96 -14.38 -1.69
C ALA A 91 2.95 -14.19 -2.86
N PRO A 92 3.91 -15.12 -3.05
CA PRO A 92 5.03 -14.93 -3.98
C PRO A 92 4.61 -14.74 -5.43
N ASN A 93 3.62 -15.49 -5.93
CA ASN A 93 3.19 -15.37 -7.32
C ASN A 93 2.44 -14.05 -7.56
N ALA A 94 1.50 -13.71 -6.68
CA ALA A 94 0.71 -12.49 -6.75
C ALA A 94 1.57 -11.25 -6.56
N ALA A 95 2.47 -11.23 -5.58
CA ALA A 95 3.38 -10.13 -5.34
C ALA A 95 4.28 -9.89 -6.56
N LYS A 96 4.91 -10.96 -7.08
CA LYS A 96 5.74 -10.88 -8.28
C LYS A 96 4.95 -10.31 -9.45
N ARG A 97 3.74 -10.84 -9.73
CA ARG A 97 2.92 -10.36 -10.84
C ARG A 97 2.52 -8.90 -10.68
N PHE A 98 2.07 -8.50 -9.48
CA PHE A 98 1.65 -7.13 -9.24
C PHE A 98 2.79 -6.14 -9.47
N ILE A 99 4.00 -6.47 -9.00
CA ILE A 99 5.19 -5.63 -9.20
C ILE A 99 5.55 -5.56 -10.69
N GLU A 100 5.56 -6.68 -11.42
CA GLU A 100 5.82 -6.70 -12.87
C GLU A 100 4.85 -5.77 -13.63
N LEU A 101 3.56 -5.81 -13.30
CA LEU A 101 2.54 -4.97 -13.93
C LEU A 101 2.70 -3.49 -13.56
N VAL A 102 3.05 -3.19 -12.31
CA VAL A 102 3.36 -1.82 -11.86
C VAL A 102 4.57 -1.26 -12.60
N GLU A 103 5.67 -2.02 -12.67
CA GLU A 103 6.91 -1.61 -13.34
C GLU A 103 6.72 -1.43 -14.85
N ALA A 104 5.86 -2.25 -15.48
CA ALA A 104 5.48 -2.10 -16.88
C ALA A 104 4.58 -0.89 -17.16
N GLY A 105 4.11 -0.19 -16.12
CA GLY A 105 3.11 0.88 -16.25
C GLY A 105 1.76 0.37 -16.73
N PHE A 106 1.42 -0.90 -16.44
CA PHE A 106 0.17 -1.53 -16.88
C PHE A 106 -1.06 -0.84 -16.26
N TYR A 107 -0.97 -0.51 -14.96
CA TYR A 107 -2.05 0.18 -14.26
C TYR A 107 -2.14 1.67 -14.61
N ASP A 108 -1.20 2.20 -15.39
CA ASP A 108 -1.27 3.58 -15.83
C ASP A 108 -2.45 3.79 -16.76
N ASN A 109 -3.23 4.79 -16.41
CA ASN A 109 -4.47 5.17 -17.04
C ASN A 109 -5.58 4.12 -16.99
N THR A 110 -5.50 3.16 -16.07
CA THR A 110 -6.52 2.15 -15.90
C THR A 110 -7.67 2.67 -15.03
N PRO A 111 -8.95 2.55 -15.45
CA PRO A 111 -10.08 2.94 -14.63
C PRO A 111 -10.43 1.87 -13.57
N ILE A 112 -11.01 2.32 -12.46
CA ILE A 112 -11.73 1.44 -11.52
C ILE A 112 -13.12 1.22 -12.09
N PHE A 113 -13.33 0.07 -12.75
CA PHE A 113 -14.55 -0.19 -13.52
C PHE A 113 -15.68 -0.79 -12.67
N ARG A 114 -15.38 -1.31 -11.48
CA ARG A 114 -16.38 -1.90 -10.59
C ARG A 114 -16.16 -1.45 -9.15
N VAL A 115 -17.21 -0.87 -8.57
CA VAL A 115 -17.25 -0.48 -7.16
C VAL A 115 -18.57 -0.96 -6.55
N VAL A 116 -18.49 -1.81 -5.53
CA VAL A 116 -19.66 -2.26 -4.77
C VAL A 116 -19.70 -1.53 -3.44
N ARG A 117 -20.72 -0.69 -3.23
CA ARG A 117 -20.90 0.13 -2.02
C ARG A 117 -22.01 -0.36 -1.09
N SER A 118 -22.98 -1.09 -1.63
CA SER A 118 -24.19 -1.52 -0.93
C SER A 118 -24.48 -2.99 -1.19
N PRO A 119 -25.01 -3.74 -0.21
CA PRO A 119 -25.37 -3.30 1.15
C PRO A 119 -24.16 -3.09 2.07
N GLN A 120 -23.01 -3.69 1.75
CA GLN A 120 -21.74 -3.48 2.44
C GLN A 120 -20.66 -3.20 1.38
N PRO A 121 -19.75 -2.23 1.61
CA PRO A 121 -18.61 -2.01 0.72
C PRO A 121 -17.74 -3.26 0.70
N PHE A 122 -17.46 -3.77 -0.50
CA PHE A 122 -16.78 -5.06 -0.62
C PHE A 122 -15.74 -5.11 -1.74
N VAL A 123 -15.81 -4.24 -2.76
CA VAL A 123 -14.88 -4.31 -3.89
C VAL A 123 -14.70 -2.95 -4.56
N ALA A 124 -13.45 -2.54 -4.76
CA ALA A 124 -13.03 -1.63 -5.82
C ALA A 124 -12.06 -2.37 -6.77
N GLN A 125 -12.50 -2.68 -7.99
CA GLN A 125 -11.79 -3.55 -8.93
C GLN A 125 -11.34 -2.79 -10.18
N PHE A 126 -10.11 -3.09 -10.62
CA PHE A 126 -9.42 -2.47 -11.74
C PHE A 126 -8.44 -3.46 -12.40
N GLY A 127 -7.72 -3.02 -13.44
CA GLY A 127 -6.69 -3.84 -14.09
C GLY A 127 -7.18 -4.70 -15.25
N ILE A 128 -8.31 -4.37 -15.88
CA ILE A 128 -8.74 -5.08 -17.09
C ILE A 128 -7.80 -4.75 -18.25
N ASN A 129 -7.30 -5.77 -18.95
CA ASN A 129 -6.47 -5.58 -20.14
C ASN A 129 -7.36 -5.28 -21.36
N TRP A 130 -7.78 -4.02 -21.49
CA TRP A 130 -8.66 -3.57 -22.58
C TRP A 130 -7.91 -2.82 -23.69
N ARG A 131 -6.63 -2.50 -23.46
CA ARG A 131 -5.82 -1.68 -24.36
C ARG A 131 -4.87 -2.58 -25.15
N GLU A 132 -4.68 -2.27 -26.43
CA GLU A 132 -3.73 -2.99 -27.30
C GLU A 132 -2.25 -2.81 -26.91
N LYS A 133 -1.95 -1.93 -25.94
CA LYS A 133 -0.57 -1.62 -25.51
C LYS A 133 0.15 -2.82 -24.85
N PHE A 134 -0.61 -3.77 -24.32
CA PHE A 134 -0.10 -4.81 -23.41
C PHE A 134 -0.56 -6.23 -23.83
N PRO A 135 -0.36 -6.64 -25.10
CA PRO A 135 -0.86 -7.92 -25.62
C PRO A 135 -0.22 -9.13 -24.91
N GLU A 136 1.00 -9.00 -24.41
CA GLU A 136 1.73 -10.06 -23.70
C GLU A 136 1.07 -10.48 -22.38
N TRP A 137 0.12 -9.69 -21.87
CA TRP A 137 -0.60 -9.95 -20.62
C TRP A 137 -2.01 -10.53 -20.84
N GLN A 138 -2.48 -10.63 -22.08
CA GLN A 138 -3.86 -11.03 -22.39
C GLN A 138 -4.19 -12.45 -21.89
N ASP A 139 -3.29 -13.40 -22.16
CA ASP A 139 -3.49 -14.83 -21.87
C ASP A 139 -2.47 -15.37 -20.85
N LYS A 140 -1.76 -14.47 -20.17
CA LYS A 140 -0.66 -14.82 -19.26
C LYS A 140 -1.16 -15.03 -17.83
N ASN A 141 -1.84 -16.14 -17.60
CA ASN A 141 -2.31 -16.52 -16.27
C ASN A 141 -1.16 -16.96 -15.34
N PHE A 142 -1.44 -17.02 -14.04
CA PHE A 142 -0.54 -17.58 -13.03
C PHE A 142 -1.30 -18.29 -11.90
N ASP A 143 -0.58 -19.20 -11.23
CA ASP A 143 -1.11 -20.09 -10.20
C ASP A 143 -1.47 -19.37 -8.90
N ASP A 144 -2.44 -19.92 -8.16
CA ASP A 144 -2.85 -19.41 -6.85
C ASP A 144 -1.70 -19.54 -5.83
N ASP A 145 -1.53 -18.50 -4.99
CA ASP A 145 -0.70 -18.61 -3.79
C ASP A 145 -1.47 -19.29 -2.64
N PRO A 146 -0.78 -19.94 -1.69
CA PRO A 146 -1.43 -20.44 -0.49
C PRO A 146 -2.09 -19.31 0.32
N SER A 147 -3.34 -19.52 0.73
CA SER A 147 -4.04 -18.55 1.57
C SER A 147 -3.61 -18.67 3.04
N PHE A 148 -2.68 -17.81 3.43
CA PHE A 148 -2.22 -17.70 4.82
C PHE A 148 -2.95 -16.63 5.62
N PHE A 149 -3.47 -15.58 4.97
CA PHE A 149 -4.04 -14.40 5.61
C PHE A 149 -5.47 -14.15 5.12
N LYS A 150 -6.26 -13.44 5.95
CA LYS A 150 -7.63 -13.07 5.60
C LYS A 150 -7.63 -11.87 4.64
N LEU A 151 -8.58 -11.87 3.71
CA LEU A 151 -8.84 -10.74 2.81
C LEU A 151 -9.84 -9.78 3.48
N ASP A 152 -9.34 -8.96 4.42
CA ASP A 152 -10.13 -7.94 5.11
C ASP A 152 -10.12 -6.59 4.37
N ARG A 153 -10.90 -5.63 4.85
CA ARG A 153 -10.94 -4.27 4.28
C ARG A 153 -9.53 -3.69 4.14
N GLY A 154 -9.20 -3.18 2.96
CA GLY A 154 -7.90 -2.61 2.62
C GLY A 154 -6.89 -3.61 2.03
N THR A 155 -7.21 -4.90 1.95
CA THR A 155 -6.35 -5.87 1.26
C THR A 155 -6.49 -5.77 -0.25
N LEU A 156 -5.37 -5.83 -0.96
CA LEU A 156 -5.33 -6.03 -2.41
C LEU A 156 -5.26 -7.53 -2.74
N ALA A 157 -6.08 -7.99 -3.68
CA ALA A 157 -6.06 -9.36 -4.18
C ALA A 157 -6.33 -9.43 -5.69
N PHE A 158 -5.89 -10.52 -6.33
CA PHE A 158 -6.20 -10.78 -7.74
C PHE A 158 -7.61 -11.33 -7.92
N ALA A 159 -8.31 -10.81 -8.93
CA ALA A 159 -9.57 -11.38 -9.38
C ALA A 159 -9.29 -12.63 -10.24
N LYS A 160 -10.13 -13.65 -10.11
CA LYS A 160 -9.96 -14.93 -10.81
C LYS A 160 -11.30 -15.51 -11.29
N ALA A 161 -11.26 -16.26 -12.38
CA ALA A 161 -12.42 -16.95 -12.96
C ALA A 161 -12.53 -18.42 -12.49
N GLY A 162 -11.57 -18.88 -11.70
CA GLY A 162 -11.42 -20.25 -11.21
C GLY A 162 -10.06 -20.45 -10.53
N PRO A 163 -9.73 -21.67 -10.07
CA PRO A 163 -8.39 -21.99 -9.57
C PRO A 163 -7.31 -21.70 -10.62
N ASN A 164 -6.18 -21.10 -10.22
CA ASN A 164 -5.01 -20.85 -11.08
C ASN A 164 -5.31 -20.02 -12.35
N THR A 165 -6.24 -19.08 -12.24
CA THR A 165 -6.63 -18.19 -13.36
C THR A 165 -6.39 -16.71 -13.04
N ASN A 166 -5.45 -16.43 -12.13
CA ASN A 166 -5.08 -15.04 -11.85
C ASN A 166 -4.35 -14.46 -13.06
N SER A 167 -4.58 -13.19 -13.36
CA SER A 167 -3.99 -12.53 -14.53
C SER A 167 -3.51 -11.11 -14.20
N THR A 168 -4.31 -10.10 -14.50
CA THR A 168 -3.97 -8.67 -14.39
C THR A 168 -4.95 -7.89 -13.51
N GLN A 169 -6.18 -8.38 -13.41
CA GLN A 169 -7.24 -7.74 -12.65
C GLN A 169 -7.03 -7.92 -11.15
N VAL A 170 -7.13 -6.81 -10.43
CA VAL A 170 -7.00 -6.77 -8.97
C VAL A 170 -8.18 -6.02 -8.36
N PHE A 171 -8.43 -6.28 -7.10
CA PHE A 171 -9.41 -5.55 -6.32
C PHE A 171 -8.92 -5.23 -4.91
N ILE A 172 -9.49 -4.17 -4.35
CA ILE A 172 -9.32 -3.76 -2.96
C ILE A 172 -10.65 -4.02 -2.24
N ASN A 173 -10.61 -4.72 -1.10
CA ASN A 173 -11.78 -4.95 -0.23
C ASN A 173 -12.18 -3.71 0.57
#